data_AF-A0A914J298-F1
#
_entry.id   AF-A0A914J298-F1
#
_cell.length_a   1.000
_cell.length_b   1.000
_cell.length_c   1.000
_cell.angle_alpha   90.00
_cell.angle_beta   90.00
_cell.angle_gamma   90.00
#
_symmetry.space_group_name_H-M   'P 1'
#
loop_
_entity.id
_entity.type
_entity.pdbx_description
1 polymer ?
#
loop_
_entity_poly.entity_id
_entity_poly.type
_entity_poly.pdbx_seq_one_letter_code
_entity_poly.pdbx_strand_id
1 'polypeptide(L)'
;MLIVASNQPEQFDWAVNDRLDELVEFDLPGQPERERMLIQYFDEYIAKPATSGSRKQRLKLADFDWIEKIKQISKTTDGMSGRELSKLVFGWQASAYASEDGILTVEMIDRNTKIAMREHEHKMKWLEAEQLAIRSKSLPPPRRETPV
;
A
#
# COMPACT_ATOMS: atom_id res chain seq x y z
N MET A 1 8.98 -13.82 24.67
CA MET A 1 8.43 -12.58 24.09
C MET A 1 7.48 -12.99 22.97
N LEU A 2 6.20 -12.62 23.09
CA LEU A 2 5.17 -12.85 22.08
C LEU A 2 4.77 -11.49 21.51
N ILE A 3 4.69 -11.38 20.19
CA ILE A 3 4.23 -10.16 19.51
C ILE A 3 2.96 -10.52 18.75
N VAL A 4 1.90 -9.75 18.95
CA VAL A 4 0.60 -9.92 18.30
C VAL A 4 0.27 -8.64 17.53
N ALA A 5 -0.32 -8.76 16.35
CA ALA A 5 -0.80 -7.64 15.55
C ALA A 5 -2.27 -7.87 15.19
N SER A 6 -3.12 -6.86 15.38
CA SER A 6 -4.53 -6.88 15.00
C SER A 6 -4.95 -5.50 14.49
N ASN A 7 -5.84 -5.48 13.50
CA ASN A 7 -6.50 -4.26 13.04
C ASN A 7 -7.72 -3.88 13.90
N GLN A 8 -8.13 -4.78 14.81
CA GLN A 8 -9.28 -4.62 15.70
C GLN A 8 -8.86 -5.05 17.11
N PRO A 9 -8.08 -4.22 17.84
CA PRO A 9 -7.63 -4.55 19.19
C PRO A 9 -8.79 -4.72 20.17
N GLU A 10 -9.94 -4.07 19.94
CA GLU A 10 -11.14 -4.19 20.77
C GLU A 10 -11.78 -5.59 20.75
N GLN A 11 -11.40 -6.44 19.79
CA GLN A 11 -11.88 -7.82 19.72
C GLN A 11 -11.06 -8.79 20.58
N PHE A 12 -9.95 -8.34 21.17
CA PHE A 12 -9.20 -9.18 22.10
C PHE A 12 -10.03 -9.46 23.35
N ASP A 13 -9.97 -10.70 23.82
CA ASP A 13 -10.63 -11.06 25.06
C ASP A 13 -9.96 -10.35 26.25
N TRP A 14 -10.68 -10.29 27.36
CA TRP A 14 -10.21 -9.63 28.57
C TRP A 14 -8.93 -10.26 29.14
N ALA A 15 -8.70 -11.57 28.94
CA ALA A 15 -7.59 -12.31 29.51
C ALA A 15 -6.28 -12.15 28.71
N VAL A 16 -6.40 -11.84 27.42
CA VAL A 16 -5.29 -11.43 26.56
C VAL A 16 -4.94 -9.98 26.88
N ASN A 17 -5.93 -9.08 26.96
CA ASN A 17 -5.70 -7.67 27.30
C ASN A 17 -5.03 -7.48 28.66
N ASP A 18 -5.36 -8.29 29.66
CA ASP A 18 -4.72 -8.28 30.99
C ASP A 18 -3.22 -8.68 30.95
N ARG A 19 -2.78 -9.36 29.89
CA ARG A 19 -1.40 -9.84 29.72
C ARG A 19 -0.58 -9.06 28.68
N LEU A 20 -1.13 -7.96 28.13
CA LEU A 20 -0.42 -7.09 27.20
C LEU A 20 0.30 -5.98 27.97
N ASP A 21 1.64 -6.05 28.02
CA ASP A 21 2.46 -5.06 28.71
C ASP A 21 2.65 -3.77 27.87
N GLU A 22 2.83 -3.92 26.56
CA GLU A 22 3.10 -2.81 25.63
C GLU A 22 2.18 -2.87 24.40
N LEU A 23 1.54 -1.74 24.09
CA LEU A 23 0.75 -1.54 22.87
C LEU A 23 1.47 -0.53 21.97
N VAL A 24 1.73 -0.92 20.73
CA VAL A 24 2.33 -0.05 19.71
C VAL A 24 1.38 0.04 18.53
N GLU A 25 0.96 1.27 18.23
CA GLU A 25 0.13 1.57 17.07
C GLU A 25 0.99 1.80 15.82
N PHE A 26 0.53 1.28 14.68
CA PHE A 26 1.20 1.43 13.39
C PHE A 26 0.27 2.15 12.42
N ASP A 27 0.54 3.44 12.23
CA ASP A 27 -0.14 4.24 11.22
C ASP A 27 0.31 3.88 9.79
N LEU A 28 -0.43 4.43 8.83
CA LEU A 28 0.00 4.44 7.44
C LEU A 28 1.33 5.20 7.30
N PRO A 29 2.20 4.78 6.37
CA PRO A 29 3.51 5.41 6.21
C PRO A 29 3.37 6.87 5.77
N GLY A 30 4.09 7.76 6.43
CA GLY A 30 4.24 9.15 6.00
C GLY A 30 5.05 9.27 4.71
N GLN A 31 5.08 10.47 4.11
CA GLN A 31 5.82 10.70 2.86
C GLN A 31 7.29 10.21 2.88
N PRO A 32 8.12 10.52 3.91
CA PRO A 32 9.51 10.08 3.92
C PRO A 32 9.65 8.56 4.14
N GLU A 33 8.71 7.92 4.84
CA GLU A 33 8.65 6.46 4.95
C GLU A 33 8.31 5.84 3.59
N ARG A 34 7.31 6.37 2.89
CA ARG A 34 6.92 5.89 1.56
C ARG A 34 8.05 6.00 0.54
N GLU A 35 8.80 7.10 0.55
CA GLU A 35 9.98 7.27 -0.29
C GLU A 35 11.02 6.18 -0.02
N ARG A 36 11.34 5.93 1.26
CA ARG A 36 12.27 4.85 1.66
C ARG A 36 11.78 3.47 1.24
N MET A 37 10.49 3.18 1.41
CA MET A 37 9.88 1.92 1.00
C MET A 37 9.91 1.73 -0.53
N LEU A 38 9.57 2.77 -1.29
CA LEU A 38 9.61 2.73 -2.75
C LEU A 38 11.04 2.51 -3.26
N ILE A 39 12.04 3.16 -2.67
CA ILE A 39 13.46 2.93 -2.99
C ILE A 39 13.83 1.46 -2.72
N GLN A 40 13.46 0.94 -1.55
CA GLN A 40 13.73 -0.45 -1.19
C GLN A 40 13.11 -1.44 -2.18
N TYR A 41 11.82 -1.28 -2.49
CA TYR A 41 11.14 -2.17 -3.43
C TYR A 41 11.63 -2.01 -4.86
N PHE A 42 12.00 -0.79 -5.27
CA PHE A 42 12.59 -0.54 -6.58
C PHE A 42 13.94 -1.25 -6.71
N ASP A 43 14.78 -1.18 -5.67
CA ASP A 43 16.04 -1.91 -5.64
C ASP A 43 15.82 -3.42 -5.72
N GLU A 44 14.88 -3.96 -4.93
CA GLU A 44 14.57 -5.39 -4.88
C GLU A 44 14.01 -5.94 -6.20
N TYR A 45 13.02 -5.25 -6.80
CA TYR A 45 12.30 -5.77 -7.96
C TYR A 45 12.83 -5.27 -9.30
N ILE A 46 13.55 -4.14 -9.34
CA ILE A 46 13.95 -3.51 -10.60
C ILE A 46 15.46 -3.39 -10.71
N ALA A 47 16.13 -2.71 -9.77
CA ALA A 47 17.56 -2.44 -9.90
C ALA A 47 18.41 -3.71 -9.83
N LYS A 48 18.19 -4.58 -8.83
CA LYS A 48 18.88 -5.87 -8.73
C LYS A 48 18.59 -6.77 -9.94
N PRO A 49 17.33 -6.98 -10.38
CA PRO A 49 17.06 -7.77 -11.57
C PRO A 49 17.50 -7.14 -12.90
N ALA A 50 17.78 -5.83 -12.94
CA ALA A 50 18.40 -5.20 -14.11
C ALA A 50 19.93 -5.33 -14.09
N THR A 51 20.56 -5.45 -12.92
CA THR A 51 22.02 -5.37 -12.73
C THR A 51 22.70 -6.72 -12.48
N SER A 52 21.96 -7.79 -12.11
CA SER A 52 22.56 -9.06 -11.66
C SER A 52 23.34 -9.87 -12.72
N GLY A 53 23.51 -9.35 -13.94
CA GLY A 53 24.45 -9.88 -14.94
C GLY A 53 24.07 -11.24 -15.54
N SER A 54 22.93 -11.82 -15.17
CA SER A 54 22.48 -13.09 -15.70
C SER A 54 21.92 -12.90 -17.11
N ARG A 55 22.56 -13.54 -18.10
CA ARG A 55 22.28 -13.44 -19.56
C ARG A 55 20.82 -13.73 -19.98
N LYS A 56 19.98 -14.19 -19.05
CA LYS A 56 18.56 -14.50 -19.19
C LYS A 56 17.60 -13.40 -18.72
N GLN A 57 18.08 -12.31 -18.11
CA GLN A 57 17.20 -11.26 -17.62
C GLN A 57 16.79 -10.31 -18.75
N ARG A 58 15.48 -10.28 -19.03
CA ARG A 58 14.83 -9.40 -20.00
C ARG A 58 14.66 -7.96 -19.49
N LEU A 59 14.77 -7.74 -18.17
CA LEU A 59 14.50 -6.43 -17.55
C LEU A 59 15.70 -5.50 -17.71
N LYS A 60 15.44 -4.29 -18.20
CA LYS A 60 16.41 -3.20 -18.31
C LYS A 60 15.80 -1.91 -17.77
N LEU A 61 16.65 -1.01 -17.29
CA LEU A 61 16.24 0.33 -16.91
C LEU A 61 16.49 1.30 -18.07
N ALA A 62 15.54 2.20 -18.35
CA ALA A 62 15.82 3.35 -19.18
C ALA A 62 16.78 4.32 -18.46
N ASP A 63 17.43 5.20 -19.23
CA ASP A 63 18.29 6.24 -18.68
C ASP A 63 17.45 7.39 -18.14
N PHE A 64 17.21 7.41 -16.83
CA PHE A 64 16.53 8.48 -16.11
C PHE A 64 16.91 8.49 -14.64
N ASP A 65 16.70 9.64 -13.98
CA ASP A 65 16.85 9.76 -12.53
C ASP A 65 15.65 9.13 -11.81
N TRP A 66 15.82 7.87 -11.44
CA TRP A 66 14.80 7.11 -10.73
C TRP A 66 14.63 7.55 -9.27
N ILE A 67 15.63 8.17 -8.65
CA ILE A 67 15.53 8.67 -7.26
C ILE A 67 14.55 9.85 -7.23
N GLU A 68 14.76 10.83 -8.11
CA GLU A 68 13.85 11.97 -8.21
C GLU A 68 12.45 11.52 -8.64
N LYS A 69 12.34 10.50 -9.50
CA LYS A 69 11.05 9.95 -9.90
C LYS A 69 10.30 9.30 -8.72
N ILE A 70 10.98 8.49 -7.91
CA ILE A 70 10.39 7.86 -6.73
C ILE A 70 9.93 8.91 -5.72
N LYS A 71 10.70 9.98 -5.54
CA LYS A 71 10.34 11.11 -4.66
C LYS A 71 9.10 11.86 -5.15
N GLN A 72 8.87 11.94 -6.46
CA GLN A 72 7.61 12.47 -6.99
C GLN A 72 6.44 11.52 -6.69
N ILE A 73 6.66 10.21 -6.85
CA ILE A 73 5.62 9.19 -6.63
C ILE A 73 5.23 9.12 -5.15
N SER A 74 6.17 9.24 -4.21
CA SER A 74 5.90 9.21 -2.77
C SER A 74 4.93 10.31 -2.30
N LYS A 75 4.92 11.46 -3.00
CA LYS A 75 3.97 12.56 -2.78
C LYS A 75 2.57 12.22 -3.29
N THR A 76 2.47 11.45 -4.37
CA THR A 76 1.19 11.10 -5.00
C THR A 76 0.54 9.86 -4.38
N THR A 77 1.30 8.96 -3.76
CA THR A 77 0.82 7.70 -3.17
C THR A 77 0.42 7.84 -1.71
N ASP A 78 -0.11 9.01 -1.33
CA ASP A 78 -0.60 9.24 0.03
C ASP A 78 -1.79 8.33 0.36
N GLY A 79 -1.84 7.85 1.60
CA GLY A 79 -2.86 6.90 2.05
C GLY A 79 -2.62 5.43 1.67
N MET A 80 -1.62 5.13 0.83
CA MET A 80 -1.30 3.74 0.49
C MET A 80 -0.58 3.02 1.64
N SER A 81 -0.99 1.77 1.88
CA SER A 81 -0.28 0.86 2.77
C SER A 81 1.05 0.39 2.18
N GLY A 82 1.97 -0.07 3.02
CA GLY A 82 3.24 -0.66 2.57
C GLY A 82 3.06 -1.81 1.57
N ARG A 83 2.00 -2.61 1.75
CA ARG A 83 1.65 -3.70 0.81
C ARG A 83 1.23 -3.16 -0.56
N GLU A 84 0.51 -2.04 -0.61
CA GLU A 84 0.10 -1.40 -1.86
C GLU A 84 1.31 -0.80 -2.59
N LEU A 85 2.24 -0.18 -1.87
CA LEU A 85 3.49 0.33 -2.45
C LEU A 85 4.35 -0.81 -3.04
N SER A 86 4.49 -1.93 -2.34
CA SER A 86 5.18 -3.12 -2.86
C SER A 86 4.52 -3.63 -4.16
N LYS A 87 3.18 -3.74 -4.17
CA LYS A 87 2.41 -4.15 -5.36
C LYS A 87 2.57 -3.17 -6.53
N LEU A 88 2.60 -1.87 -6.26
CA LEU A 88 2.80 -0.84 -7.26
C LEU A 88 4.14 -1.05 -8.01
N VAL A 89 5.22 -1.22 -7.26
CA VAL A 89 6.56 -1.43 -7.84
C VAL A 89 6.64 -2.77 -8.58
N PHE A 90 6.05 -3.83 -8.03
CA PHE A 90 5.94 -5.10 -8.73
C PHE A 90 5.17 -4.96 -10.06
N GLY A 91 4.13 -4.13 -10.10
CA GLY A 91 3.39 -3.79 -11.31
C GLY A 91 4.25 -3.09 -12.38
N TRP A 92 5.19 -2.23 -11.97
CA TRP A 92 6.18 -1.65 -12.89
C TRP A 92 7.07 -2.73 -13.51
N GLN A 93 7.60 -3.64 -12.69
CA GLN A 93 8.41 -4.76 -13.15
C GLN A 93 7.64 -5.64 -14.15
N ALA A 94 6.40 -6.01 -13.82
CA ALA A 94 5.54 -6.80 -14.69
C ALA A 94 5.28 -6.11 -16.04
N SER A 95 5.06 -4.79 -16.03
CA SER A 95 4.86 -4.02 -17.27
C SER A 95 6.11 -3.93 -18.12
N ALA A 96 7.28 -3.79 -17.50
CA ALA A 96 8.54 -3.83 -18.22
C ALA A 96 8.77 -5.23 -18.82
N TYR A 97 8.49 -6.32 -18.09
CA TYR A 97 8.58 -7.67 -18.66
C TYR A 97 7.60 -7.93 -19.81
N ALA A 98 6.41 -7.34 -19.75
CA ALA A 98 5.39 -7.45 -20.79
C ALA A 98 5.68 -6.55 -22.01
N SER A 99 6.54 -5.53 -21.88
CA SER A 99 6.95 -4.69 -23.00
C SER A 99 7.83 -5.46 -23.98
N GLU A 100 7.81 -5.11 -25.27
CA GLU A 100 8.61 -5.82 -26.27
C GLU A 100 10.12 -5.75 -25.95
N ASP A 101 10.61 -4.56 -25.59
CA ASP A 101 12.03 -4.28 -25.34
C ASP A 101 12.52 -4.70 -23.95
N GLY A 102 11.61 -4.97 -23.01
CA GLY A 102 11.96 -5.30 -21.63
C GLY A 102 12.45 -4.10 -20.80
N ILE A 103 12.30 -2.88 -21.32
CA ILE A 103 12.84 -1.66 -20.71
C ILE A 103 11.75 -0.97 -19.88
N LEU A 104 12.06 -0.70 -18.61
CA LEU A 104 11.20 0.14 -17.77
C LEU A 104 11.43 1.62 -18.09
N THR A 105 10.40 2.28 -18.61
CA THR A 105 10.42 3.72 -18.91
C THR A 105 9.65 4.54 -17.88
N VAL A 106 9.93 5.85 -17.83
CA VAL A 106 9.20 6.80 -16.96
C VAL A 106 7.69 6.80 -17.25
N GLU A 107 7.31 6.68 -18.52
CA GLU A 107 5.92 6.64 -18.96
C GLU A 107 5.18 5.40 -18.45
N MET A 108 5.85 4.24 -18.42
CA MET A 108 5.28 3.02 -17.83
C MET A 108 5.04 3.18 -16.34
N ILE A 109 6.01 3.76 -15.63
CA ILE A 109 5.89 4.06 -14.19
C ILE A 109 4.70 4.99 -13.96
N ASP A 110 4.58 6.08 -14.72
CA ASP A 110 3.50 7.05 -14.58
C ASP A 110 2.13 6.45 -14.87
N ARG A 111 2.02 5.68 -15.95
CA ARG A 111 0.76 5.02 -16.33
C ARG A 111 0.31 4.06 -15.24
N ASN A 112 1.21 3.20 -14.77
CA ASN A 112 0.90 2.19 -13.77
C ASN A 112 0.56 2.82 -12.41
N THR A 113 1.29 3.86 -12.03
CA THR A 113 1.00 4.63 -10.80
C THR A 113 -0.37 5.26 -10.87
N LYS A 114 -0.75 5.88 -12.00
CA LYS A 114 -2.09 6.43 -12.19
C LYS A 114 -3.19 5.36 -12.10
N ILE A 115 -2.95 4.16 -12.64
CA ILE A 115 -3.90 3.05 -12.54
C ILE A 115 -4.05 2.61 -11.09
N ALA A 116 -2.93 2.35 -10.40
CA ALA A 116 -2.93 1.91 -9.01
C ALA A 116 -3.57 2.94 -8.06
N MET A 117 -3.38 4.24 -8.31
CA MET A 117 -4.04 5.30 -7.53
C MET A 117 -5.56 5.27 -7.70
N ARG A 118 -6.07 5.10 -8.92
CA ARG A 118 -7.52 4.98 -9.14
C ARG A 118 -8.10 3.75 -8.47
N GLU A 119 -7.39 2.62 -8.56
CA GLU A 119 -7.80 1.38 -7.88
C GLU A 119 -7.84 1.56 -6.36
N HIS A 120 -6.83 2.23 -5.81
CA HIS A 120 -6.80 2.57 -4.38
C HIS A 120 -7.97 3.48 -3.99
N GLU A 121 -8.22 4.58 -4.73
CA GLU A 121 -9.36 5.47 -4.47
C GLU A 121 -10.70 4.72 -4.52
N HIS A 122 -10.88 3.84 -5.50
CA HIS A 122 -12.11 3.04 -5.63
C HIS A 122 -12.28 2.09 -4.44
N LYS A 123 -11.20 1.42 -4.03
CA LYS A 123 -11.20 0.54 -2.87
C LYS A 123 -11.52 1.30 -1.59
N MET A 124 -10.94 2.48 -1.39
CA MET A 124 -11.20 3.31 -0.21
C MET A 124 -12.68 3.74 -0.14
N LYS A 125 -13.25 4.21 -1.26
CA LYS A 125 -14.69 4.54 -1.33
C LYS A 125 -15.58 3.34 -0.99
N TRP A 126 -15.19 2.15 -1.43
CA TRP A 126 -15.94 0.92 -1.13
C TRP A 126 -15.87 0.55 0.36
N LEU A 127 -14.69 0.64 0.97
CA LEU A 127 -14.49 0.39 2.40
C LEU A 127 -15.25 1.40 3.28
N GLU A 128 -15.25 2.68 2.91
CA GLU A 128 -16.02 3.71 3.61
C GLU A 128 -17.53 3.41 3.56
N ALA A 129 -18.05 3.03 2.38
CA ALA A 129 -19.45 2.67 2.21
C ALA A 129 -19.83 1.43 3.05
N GLU A 130 -18.94 0.43 3.12
CA GLU A 130 -19.14 -0.76 3.94
C GLU A 130 -19.13 -0.43 5.44
N GLN A 131 -18.18 0.40 5.91
CA GLN A 131 -18.12 0.85 7.30
C GLN A 131 -19.37 1.63 7.71
N LEU A 132 -19.88 2.51 6.83
CA LEU A 132 -21.13 3.23 7.05
C LEU A 132 -22.34 2.27 7.12
N ALA A 133 -22.36 1.23 6.29
CA ALA A 133 -23.42 0.21 6.32
C ALA A 133 -23.38 -0.62 7.61
N ILE A 134 -22.19 -0.97 8.11
CA ILE A 134 -22.03 -1.68 9.39
C ILE A 134 -22.48 -0.78 10.54
N ARG A 135 -22.04 0.48 10.56
CA ARG A 135 -22.40 1.45 11.61
C ARG A 135 -23.90 1.75 11.66
N SER A 136 -24.56 1.86 10.50
CA SER A 136 -26.01 2.07 10.45
C SER A 136 -26.81 0.86 10.93
N LYS A 137 -26.31 -0.37 10.75
CA LYS A 137 -26.92 -1.59 11.28
C LYS A 137 -26.67 -1.81 12.78
N SER A 138 -25.59 -1.27 13.34
CA SER A 138 -25.27 -1.39 14.77
C SER A 138 -25.92 -0.32 15.65
N LEU A 139 -26.58 0.69 15.07
CA LEU A 139 -27.36 1.67 15.80
C LEU A 139 -28.68 1.04 16.33
N PRO A 140 -28.94 1.08 17.64
CA PRO A 140 -30.23 0.62 18.17
C PRO A 140 -31.37 1.48 17.60
N PRO A 141 -32.58 0.90 17.38
CA PRO A 141 -33.71 1.65 16.85
C PRO A 141 -33.99 2.87 17.76
N PRO A 142 -34.39 4.02 17.19
CA PRO A 142 -34.70 5.21 17.98
C PRO A 142 -35.77 4.83 19.01
N ARG A 143 -35.51 5.16 20.29
CA ARG A 143 -36.50 4.95 21.36
C ARG A 143 -37.76 5.70 20.95
N ARG A 144 -38.87 4.96 20.78
CA ARG A 144 -40.18 5.58 20.63
C ARG A 144 -40.43 6.38 21.90
N GLU A 145 -40.45 7.70 21.81
CA GLU A 145 -40.94 8.56 22.87
C GLU A 145 -42.39 8.17 23.11
N THR A 146 -42.67 7.56 24.26
CA THR A 146 -44.04 7.32 24.71
C THR A 146 -44.64 8.68 25.04
N PRO A 147 -45.76 9.08 24.39
CA PRO A 147 -46.47 10.29 24.80
C PRO A 147 -46.93 10.14 26.25
N VAL A 148 -46.68 11.17 27.06
CA VAL A 148 -47.08 11.28 28.47
C VAL A 148 -48.59 11.42 28.58
#